data_AF-A0A2D7A704-F1
#
_entry.id   AF-A0A2D7A704-F1
#
_cell.length_a   1.000
_cell.length_b   1.000
_cell.length_c   1.000
_cell.angle_alpha   90.00
_cell.angle_beta   90.00
_cell.angle_gamma   90.00
#
_symmetry.space_group_name_H-M   'P 1'
#
loop_
_entity.id
_entity.type
_entity.pdbx_description
1 polymer ?
#
loop_
_entity_poly.entity_id
_entity_poly.type
_entity_poly.pdbx_seq_one_letter_code
_entity_poly.pdbx_strand_id
1 'polypeptide(L)'
;MRSLKHPADVGLREILFEFKKVGRYLKVSAIDPYTSTEVSMIGDPKQSEEALKRVATRKLIYVMDKKGYSKRGRRLPRGQSPFGLKS
;
A
#
# COMPACT_ATOMS: atom_id res chain seq x y z
N MET A 1 -18.64 -7.85 -0.18
CA MET A 1 -17.22 -7.49 -0.46
C MET A 1 -16.91 -6.21 0.31
N ARG A 2 -15.92 -6.19 1.22
CA ARG A 2 -15.63 -4.99 2.05
C ARG A 2 -15.01 -3.93 1.14
N SER A 3 -15.58 -2.72 1.10
CA SER A 3 -15.02 -1.62 0.32
C SER A 3 -13.58 -1.35 0.77
N LEU A 4 -12.64 -1.26 -0.18
CA LEU A 4 -11.30 -0.79 0.13
C LEU A 4 -11.42 0.64 0.69
N LYS A 5 -10.69 0.91 1.77
CA LYS A 5 -10.63 2.25 2.34
C LYS A 5 -10.01 3.24 1.35
N HIS A 6 -10.42 4.49 1.45
CA HIS A 6 -9.83 5.56 0.65
C HIS A 6 -8.40 5.86 1.16
N PRO A 7 -7.45 6.30 0.32
CA PRO A 7 -6.10 6.69 0.77
C PRO A 7 -6.11 7.60 2.02
N ALA A 8 -7.03 8.56 2.05
CA ALA A 8 -7.19 9.48 3.17
C ALA A 8 -7.55 8.79 4.50
N ASP A 9 -8.21 7.64 4.48
CA ASP A 9 -8.62 6.92 5.70
C ASP A 9 -7.44 6.32 6.47
N VAL A 10 -6.35 6.01 5.76
CA VAL A 10 -5.10 5.48 6.33
C VAL A 10 -4.01 6.55 6.46
N GLY A 11 -4.36 7.82 6.19
CA GLY A 11 -3.42 8.94 6.27
C GLY A 11 -2.41 9.01 5.12
N LEU A 12 -2.68 8.32 4.01
CA LEU A 12 -1.83 8.32 2.82
C LEU A 12 -2.04 9.61 2.02
N ARG A 13 -0.99 10.42 1.91
CA ARG A 13 -1.01 11.74 1.24
C ARG A 13 -0.30 11.74 -0.10
N GLU A 14 0.82 11.03 -0.16
CA GLU A 14 1.63 10.85 -1.36
C GLU A 14 2.14 9.41 -1.42
N ILE A 15 2.57 8.99 -2.60
CA ILE A 15 3.13 7.65 -2.81
C ILE A 15 4.36 7.83 -3.70
N LEU A 16 5.51 7.37 -3.21
CA LEU A 16 6.71 7.24 -4.03
C LEU A 16 6.69 5.86 -4.70
N PHE A 17 6.95 5.83 -6.00
CA PHE A 17 7.01 4.59 -6.77
C PHE A 17 8.43 4.31 -7.24
N GLU A 18 8.87 3.06 -7.10
CA GLU A 18 10.09 2.55 -7.72
C GLU A 18 9.73 1.45 -8.72
N PHE A 19 10.27 1.55 -9.94
CA PHE A 19 10.13 0.55 -10.98
C PHE A 19 11.50 -0.07 -11.26
N LYS A 20 11.62 -1.38 -11.06
CA LYS A 20 12.88 -2.11 -11.27
C LYS A 20 12.64 -3.32 -12.15
N LYS A 21 13.24 -3.32 -13.34
CA LYS A 21 13.22 -4.49 -14.24
C LYS A 21 14.13 -5.58 -13.67
N VAL A 22 13.59 -6.79 -13.52
CA VAL A 22 14.31 -7.97 -13.03
C VAL A 22 14.07 -9.10 -14.03
N GLY A 23 15.00 -9.24 -14.99
CA GLY A 23 14.85 -10.15 -16.12
C GLY A 23 13.58 -9.84 -16.93
N ARG A 24 12.64 -10.80 -16.95
CA ARG A 24 11.36 -10.70 -17.68
C ARG A 24 10.24 -10.03 -16.88
N TYR A 25 10.49 -9.67 -15.62
CA TYR A 25 9.49 -9.12 -14.72
C TYR A 25 9.77 -7.65 -14.40
N LEU A 26 8.74 -6.92 -14.01
CA LEU A 26 8.87 -5.57 -13.47
C LEU A 26 8.48 -5.59 -11.99
N LYS A 27 9.44 -5.34 -11.10
CA LYS A 27 9.15 -5.08 -9.68
C LYS A 27 8.68 -3.64 -9.55
N VAL A 28 7.56 -3.45 -8.86
CA VAL A 28 7.00 -2.13 -8.54
C VAL A 28 6.93 -2.02 -7.03
N SER A 29 7.61 -1.05 -6.45
CA SER A 29 7.45 -0.67 -5.04
C SER A 29 6.58 0.58 -4.92
N ALA A 30 5.72 0.61 -3.92
CA ALA A 30 4.95 1.79 -3.50
C ALA A 30 5.26 2.08 -2.03
N ILE A 31 5.66 3.32 -1.76
CA ILE A 31 6.20 3.74 -0.46
C ILE A 31 5.41 4.94 0.04
N ASP A 32 4.91 4.86 1.26
CA ASP A 32 4.46 6.02 2.02
C ASP A 32 5.63 6.57 2.85
N PRO A 33 6.16 7.77 2.54
CA PRO A 33 7.35 8.29 3.21
C PRO A 33 7.10 8.65 4.67
N TYR A 34 5.86 8.99 5.05
CA TYR A 34 5.54 9.42 6.42
C TYR A 34 5.48 8.26 7.41
N THR A 35 4.93 7.11 7.00
CA THR A 35 4.87 5.92 7.86
C THR A 35 6.00 4.93 7.61
N SER A 36 6.85 5.20 6.61
CA SER A 36 7.87 4.29 6.11
C SER A 36 7.31 2.91 5.72
N THR A 37 6.02 2.85 5.35
CA THR A 37 5.42 1.61 4.86
C THR A 37 5.70 1.47 3.38
N GLU A 38 6.46 0.44 3.04
CA GLU A 38 6.67 -0.01 1.67
C GLU A 38 5.91 -1.31 1.40
N VAL A 39 5.39 -1.42 0.17
CA VAL A 39 4.96 -2.69 -0.42
C VAL A 39 5.61 -2.85 -1.78
N SER A 40 5.90 -4.09 -2.16
CA SER A 40 6.35 -4.41 -3.52
C SER A 40 5.43 -5.42 -4.18
N MET A 41 5.34 -5.38 -5.50
CA MET A 41 4.60 -6.33 -6.32
C MET A 41 5.36 -6.62 -7.62
N ILE A 42 4.98 -7.71 -8.29
CA ILE A 42 5.46 -8.04 -9.61
C ILE A 42 4.36 -7.70 -10.61
N GLY A 43 4.70 -6.91 -11.63
CA GLY A 43 3.84 -6.56 -12.75
C GLY A 43 4.37 -7.10 -14.07
N ASP A 44 3.47 -7.21 -15.05
CA ASP A 44 3.87 -7.43 -16.43
C ASP A 44 4.48 -6.13 -16.99
N PRO A 45 5.72 -6.14 -17.50
CA PRO A 45 6.34 -4.95 -18.09
C PRO A 45 5.59 -4.39 -19.31
N LYS A 46 4.64 -5.13 -19.88
CA LYS A 46 3.77 -4.67 -20.97
C LYS A 46 2.55 -3.88 -20.50
N GLN A 47 2.23 -3.90 -19.21
CA GLN A 47 1.14 -3.08 -18.67
C GLN A 47 1.54 -1.61 -18.57
N SER A 48 0.55 -0.72 -18.65
CA SER A 48 0.82 0.71 -18.48
C SER A 48 1.27 1.02 -17.05
N GLU A 49 2.04 2.08 -16.91
CA GLU A 49 2.53 2.54 -15.62
C GLU A 49 1.37 2.88 -14.66
N GLU A 50 0.30 3.50 -15.15
CA GLU A 50 -0.88 3.84 -14.34
C GLU A 50 -1.59 2.60 -13.81
N ALA A 51 -1.70 1.55 -14.62
CA ALA A 51 -2.31 0.29 -14.21
C ALA A 51 -1.51 -0.34 -13.07
N LEU A 52 -0.18 -0.36 -13.20
CA LEU A 52 0.72 -0.87 -12.18
C LEU A 52 0.68 -0.02 -10.91
N LYS A 53 0.73 1.32 -11.03
CA LYS A 53 0.57 2.25 -9.91
C LYS A 53 -0.73 1.98 -9.15
N ARG A 54 -1.86 1.82 -9.84
CA ARG A 54 -3.16 1.55 -9.22
C ARG A 54 -3.16 0.27 -8.39
N VAL A 55 -2.55 -0.81 -8.88
CA VAL A 55 -2.48 -2.07 -8.14
C VAL A 55 -1.56 -1.94 -6.92
N ALA A 56 -0.40 -1.30 -7.08
CA ALA A 56 0.53 -1.07 -5.98
C ALA A 56 -0.07 -0.16 -4.89
N THR A 57 -0.77 0.91 -5.27
CA THR A 57 -1.53 1.78 -4.36
C THR A 57 -2.56 0.99 -3.56
N ARG A 58 -3.36 0.13 -4.20
CA ARG A 58 -4.35 -0.69 -3.49
C ARG A 58 -3.69 -1.62 -2.46
N LYS A 59 -2.54 -2.21 -2.81
CA LYS A 59 -1.76 -3.04 -1.88
C LYS A 59 -1.23 -2.22 -0.70
N LEU A 60 -0.73 -1.01 -0.96
CA LEU A 60 -0.21 -0.12 0.10
C LEU A 60 -1.32 0.25 1.08
N ILE A 61 -2.49 0.69 0.58
CA ILE A 61 -3.66 1.00 1.40
C ILE A 61 -4.07 -0.19 2.27
N TYR A 62 -4.15 -1.38 1.68
CA TYR A 62 -4.49 -2.61 2.41
C TYR A 62 -3.49 -2.89 3.55
N VAL A 63 -2.19 -2.78 3.28
CA VAL A 63 -1.16 -3.02 4.30
C VAL A 63 -1.21 -1.95 5.40
N MET A 64 -1.41 -0.68 5.04
CA MET A 64 -1.53 0.40 6.03
C MET A 64 -2.77 0.24 6.90
N ASP A 65 -3.91 -0.14 6.30
CA ASP A 65 -5.14 -0.45 7.05
C ASP A 65 -4.92 -1.63 8.02
N LYS A 66 -4.28 -2.71 7.54
CA LYS A 66 -3.93 -3.86 8.37
C LYS A 66 -2.99 -3.50 9.52
N LYS A 67 -2.02 -2.61 9.29
CA LYS A 67 -1.11 -2.08 10.32
C LYS A 67 -1.81 -1.13 11.30
N GLY A 68 -3.04 -0.72 11.01
CA GLY A 68 -3.87 0.14 11.85
C GLY A 68 -3.49 1.62 11.75
N TYR A 69 -3.06 2.12 10.59
CA TYR A 69 -2.86 3.57 10.44
C TYR A 69 -4.20 4.30 10.36
N SER A 70 -4.30 5.41 11.09
CA SER A 70 -5.46 6.31 11.09
C SER A 70 -5.35 7.40 10.02
N LYS A 71 -6.41 8.18 9.82
CA LYS A 71 -6.44 9.40 8.98
C LYS A 71 -5.28 10.38 9.20
N ARG A 72 -4.65 10.35 10.38
CA ARG A 72 -3.51 11.21 10.73
C ARG A 72 -2.14 10.57 10.45
N GLY A 73 -2.08 9.40 9.81
CA GLY A 73 -0.83 8.65 9.61
C GLY A 73 -0.26 8.05 10.90
N ARG A 74 -1.02 8.09 12.01
CA ARG A 74 -0.60 7.51 13.29
C ARG A 74 -1.04 6.06 13.38
N ARG A 75 -0.11 5.19 13.75
CA ARG A 75 -0.39 3.78 14.04
C ARG A 75 -1.25 3.68 15.30
N LEU A 76 -2.41 3.05 15.18
CA LEU A 76 -3.30 2.80 16.30
C LEU A 76 -2.68 1.74 17.24
N PRO A 77 -2.93 1.83 18.56
CA PRO A 77 -2.50 0.82 19.53
C PRO A 77 -3.01 -0.58 19.14
N ARG A 78 -2.20 -1.61 19.43
CA ARG A 78 -2.62 -3.02 19.22
C ARG A 78 -3.92 -3.26 19.99
N GLY A 79 -4.94 -3.80 19.31
CA GLY A 79 -6.29 -4.00 19.86
C GLY A 79 -7.37 -3.04 19.34
N GLN A 80 -6.99 -1.90 18.75
CA GLN A 80 -7.92 -0.97 18.08
C GLN A 80 -7.88 -1.07 16.55
N SER A 81 -7.11 -2.03 16.01
CA SER A 81 -7.18 -2.34 14.59
C SER A 81 -8.52 -3.02 14.28
N PRO A 82 -9.30 -2.52 13.30
CA PRO A 82 -10.57 -3.12 12.90
C PRO A 82 -10.41 -4.53 12.30
N PHE A 83 -9.17 -5.01 12.12
CA PHE A 83 -8.80 -6.36 11.75
C PHE A 83 -7.95 -7.00 12.87
N GLY A 84 -8.56 -7.24 14.02
CA GLY A 84 -8.01 -8.12 15.05
C GLY A 84 -8.04 -9.59 14.60
N LEU A 85 -7.19 -9.97 13.65
CA LEU A 85 -6.85 -11.38 13.44
C LEU A 85 -5.81 -11.75 14.49
N LYS A 86 -6.26 -12.51 15.49
CA LYS A 86 -5.36 -13.23 16.41
C LYS A 86 -4.44 -14.12 15.56
N SER A 87 -3.14 -13.93 15.70
CA SER A 87 -2.17 -14.98 15.38
C SER A 87 -2.10 -15.96 16.54
#